data_AF-A0A812K662-F1
#
_entry.id   AF-A0A812K662-F1
#
_cell.length_a   1.000
_cell.length_b   1.000
_cell.length_c   1.000
_cell.angle_alpha   90.00
_cell.angle_beta   90.00
_cell.angle_gamma   90.00
#
_symmetry.space_group_name_H-M   'P 1'
#
loop_
_entity.id
_entity.type
_entity.pdbx_description
1 polymer ?
#
loop_
_entity_poly.entity_id
_entity_poly.type
_entity_poly.pdbx_seq_one_letter_code
_entity_poly.pdbx_strand_id
1 'polypeptide(L)'
;MAMLVTSVPALTTPAANEQLDIIAQESAGDKFRDLFDEQRAMVKTVRNTDWLELISKLRTGNFRTSASLPPPGGVGMRLFGEKCTSCCGLVWDRSELDLSEAFIWPSGYMAKTEFNMNHKGELLNGRSSALVTIERLMECNSHRLTTNADTGELQEIPIGANLAFNEINWPCRGTDGLVAVFVRSVDVDHVLHALGVVALLEHALGCQLPLVLMDSANPVRTLDETVQRAFLREVPKPSIPETLPMALVPRFPIAVNHLTELSDAQKLELHSLYGITASCLRQIFLKHTSDPARFHELLSMGLRECVARRNVPSAREIVRTTSPMMVNFSLNQEVAEHEHSFIAEVLSLCKFLPEGSEDLLVVLGAKVMLAEFRSGRTQHRIDVAIRDIGEWLKRVTTQCTVCDVFSWMETWRTERGSRMSSFISGKAVSNRSDFLRHLKKLRDAEDGDAYVRELCEVVHALRSPCLRFRILRDVVGLDDRFSRNVVHAIVCFAFDIFVPRARSAFEVDEATRLEVEESERIFRRPSREILGVETPELFTADPLGLQPRLSRAQYRQNRSRKA
;
A
#
# COMPACT_ATOMS: atom_id res chain seq x y z
N MET A 1 23.96 1.71 -27.80
CA MET A 1 24.53 2.36 -26.61
C MET A 1 23.96 1.65 -25.39
N ALA A 2 24.76 0.80 -24.76
CA ALA A 2 24.37 0.09 -23.54
C ALA A 2 24.42 1.08 -22.37
N MET A 3 23.28 1.29 -21.70
CA MET A 3 23.24 2.01 -20.42
C MET A 3 23.76 1.08 -19.33
N LEU A 4 24.96 1.37 -18.84
CA LEU A 4 25.49 0.84 -17.60
C LEU A 4 24.64 1.36 -16.45
N VAL A 5 23.86 0.48 -15.82
CA VAL A 5 23.24 0.73 -14.53
C VAL A 5 24.36 0.68 -13.49
N THR A 6 24.93 1.83 -13.15
CA THR A 6 25.82 1.97 -12.01
C THR A 6 24.98 1.91 -10.73
N SER A 7 25.25 0.92 -9.88
CA SER A 7 24.67 0.81 -8.54
C SER A 7 24.93 2.09 -7.74
N VAL A 8 23.86 2.76 -7.31
CA VAL A 8 23.95 3.92 -6.42
C VAL A 8 24.38 3.41 -5.03
N PRO A 9 25.46 3.94 -4.42
CA PRO A 9 25.83 3.58 -3.06
C PRO A 9 24.76 4.10 -2.07
N ALA A 10 24.42 3.27 -1.08
CA ALA A 10 23.47 3.61 -0.03
C ALA A 10 23.88 4.92 0.68
N LEU A 11 22.98 5.91 0.69
CA LEU A 11 23.18 7.26 1.21
C LEU A 11 22.97 7.31 2.74
N THR A 12 23.69 6.47 3.47
CA THR A 12 23.85 6.62 4.92
C THR A 12 25.30 6.96 5.20
N THR A 13 25.57 8.05 5.93
CA THR A 13 26.93 8.37 6.34
C THR A 13 27.45 7.23 7.23
N PRO A 14 28.68 6.73 7.02
CA PRO A 14 29.26 5.66 7.85
C PRO A 14 29.16 5.96 9.36
N ALA A 15 29.27 7.23 9.74
CA ALA A 15 29.15 7.69 11.12
C ALA A 15 27.76 7.47 11.76
N ALA A 16 26.66 7.61 10.99
CA ALA A 16 25.32 7.36 11.52
C ALA A 16 25.10 5.86 11.79
N ASN A 17 25.61 5.00 10.90
CA ASN A 17 25.56 3.55 11.07
C ASN A 17 26.42 3.09 12.26
N GLU A 18 27.61 3.67 12.45
CA GLU A 18 28.45 3.38 13.62
C GLU A 18 27.77 3.75 14.93
N GLN A 19 27.09 4.91 14.99
CA GLN A 19 26.38 5.35 16.19
C GLN A 19 25.16 4.46 16.50
N LEU A 20 24.42 4.04 15.47
CA LEU A 20 23.31 3.10 15.60
C LEU A 20 23.79 1.70 16.02
N ASP A 21 24.96 1.27 15.53
CA ASP A 21 25.59 0.01 15.94
C ASP A 21 25.97 0.03 17.42
N ILE A 22 26.54 1.14 17.93
CA ILE A 22 26.88 1.31 19.35
C ILE A 22 25.62 1.28 20.21
N ILE A 23 24.58 2.04 19.84
CA ILE A 23 23.31 2.09 20.59
C ILE A 23 22.65 0.71 20.63
N ALA A 24 22.74 -0.05 19.53
CA ALA A 24 22.19 -1.40 19.47
C ALA A 24 22.99 -2.43 20.29
N GLN A 25 24.23 -2.16 20.71
CA GLN A 25 25.06 -3.11 21.46
C GLN A 25 24.78 -3.13 22.98
N GLU A 26 24.13 -2.11 23.54
CA GLU A 26 24.02 -1.92 25.00
C GLU A 26 22.75 -2.51 25.68
N SER A 27 21.86 -3.20 24.95
CA SER A 27 20.63 -3.75 25.56
C SER A 27 20.92 -4.99 26.44
N ALA A 28 20.75 -4.87 27.76
CA ALA A 28 21.01 -5.91 28.75
C ALA A 28 19.96 -7.04 28.75
N GLY A 29 20.42 -8.29 28.92
CA GLY A 29 19.59 -9.44 29.30
C GLY A 29 18.62 -9.95 28.24
N ASP A 30 19.11 -10.23 27.03
CA ASP A 30 18.25 -10.61 25.92
C ASP A 30 17.84 -12.09 25.99
N LYS A 31 16.60 -12.36 26.42
CA LYS A 31 15.96 -13.68 26.33
C LYS A 31 16.07 -14.34 24.94
N PHE A 32 16.22 -13.54 23.89
CA PHE A 32 16.44 -14.07 22.54
C PHE A 32 17.86 -14.58 22.34
N ARG A 33 18.87 -14.08 23.06
CA ARG A 33 20.19 -14.73 23.06
C ARG A 33 20.08 -16.15 23.58
N ASP A 34 19.44 -16.35 24.73
CA ASP A 34 19.24 -17.68 25.29
C ASP A 34 18.49 -18.59 24.30
N LEU A 35 17.43 -18.08 23.67
CA LEU A 35 16.68 -18.82 22.65
C LEU A 35 17.55 -19.26 21.46
N PHE A 36 18.48 -18.42 21.01
CA PHE A 36 19.38 -18.74 19.90
C PHE A 36 20.59 -19.60 20.35
N ASP A 37 21.13 -19.36 21.54
CA ASP A 37 22.23 -20.13 22.13
C ASP A 37 21.81 -21.58 22.41
N GLU A 38 20.59 -21.79 22.90
CA GLU A 38 19.97 -23.11 23.08
C GLU A 38 19.51 -23.75 21.75
N GLN A 39 19.68 -23.06 20.61
CA GLN A 39 19.20 -23.47 19.30
C GLN A 39 17.71 -23.89 19.32
N ARG A 40 16.91 -23.05 19.99
CA ARG A 40 15.44 -23.13 19.98
C ARG A 40 14.83 -22.19 18.95
N ALA A 41 15.53 -21.13 18.55
CA ALA A 41 15.03 -20.21 17.52
C ALA A 41 15.10 -20.83 16.11
N MET A 42 13.96 -20.98 15.43
CA MET A 42 13.92 -21.23 13.98
C MET A 42 13.58 -19.95 13.24
N VAL A 43 14.30 -19.63 12.16
CA VAL A 43 14.18 -18.36 11.45
C VAL A 43 13.72 -18.54 10.00
N LYS A 44 12.65 -17.84 9.61
CA LYS A 44 12.19 -17.79 8.21
C LYS A 44 12.38 -16.40 7.66
N THR A 45 13.25 -16.26 6.67
CA THR A 45 13.27 -15.06 5.82
C THR A 45 12.05 -15.04 4.91
N VAL A 46 11.43 -13.88 4.78
CA VAL A 46 10.24 -13.69 3.93
C VAL A 46 10.62 -12.67 2.86
N ARG A 47 10.24 -12.92 1.61
CA ARG A 47 10.41 -11.89 0.58
C ARG A 47 9.47 -10.74 0.88
N ASN A 48 9.92 -9.52 0.61
CA ASN A 48 9.14 -8.32 0.95
C ASN A 48 7.73 -8.36 0.33
N THR A 49 7.58 -8.95 -0.86
CA THR A 49 6.30 -9.13 -1.58
C THR A 49 5.38 -10.21 -1.01
N ASP A 50 5.90 -11.14 -0.22
CA ASP A 50 5.20 -12.39 0.13
C ASP A 50 4.53 -12.33 1.51
N TRP A 51 4.62 -11.19 2.22
CA TRP A 51 4.11 -11.03 3.58
C TRP A 51 2.59 -11.20 3.69
N LEU A 52 1.79 -10.64 2.76
CA LEU A 52 0.33 -10.80 2.83
C LEU A 52 -0.11 -12.24 2.61
N GLU A 53 0.56 -12.95 1.69
CA GLU A 53 0.30 -14.38 1.45
C GLU A 53 0.64 -15.19 2.71
N LEU A 54 1.80 -14.93 3.33
CA LEU A 54 2.21 -15.59 4.56
C LEU A 54 1.23 -15.34 5.70
N ILE A 55 0.79 -14.09 5.90
CA ILE A 55 -0.19 -13.73 6.93
C ILE A 55 -1.52 -14.43 6.69
N SER A 56 -1.99 -14.52 5.45
CA SER A 56 -3.19 -15.28 5.09
C SER A 56 -3.06 -16.76 5.50
N LYS A 57 -1.90 -17.37 5.23
CA LYS A 57 -1.59 -18.75 5.64
C LYS A 57 -1.54 -18.90 7.17
N LEU A 58 -0.90 -17.97 7.88
CA LEU A 58 -0.87 -17.93 9.34
C LEU A 58 -2.27 -17.78 9.97
N ARG A 59 -3.21 -17.12 9.31
CA ARG A 59 -4.60 -17.02 9.81
C ARG A 59 -5.42 -18.29 9.61
N THR A 60 -5.25 -18.94 8.46
CA THR A 60 -5.99 -20.17 8.13
C THR A 60 -5.47 -21.38 8.90
N GLY A 61 -4.21 -21.32 9.34
CA GLY A 61 -3.65 -22.21 10.34
C GLY A 61 -3.31 -23.61 9.86
N ASN A 62 -3.30 -23.89 8.56
CA ASN A 62 -2.96 -25.20 8.01
C ASN A 62 -2.13 -25.06 6.73
N PHE A 63 -0.81 -24.98 6.90
CA PHE A 63 0.12 -24.97 5.77
C PHE A 63 1.47 -25.53 6.20
N ARG A 64 2.31 -25.97 5.25
CA ARG A 64 3.72 -26.28 5.55
C ARG A 64 4.58 -25.06 5.28
N THR A 65 5.58 -24.85 6.11
CA THR A 65 6.54 -23.75 5.95
C THR A 65 7.95 -24.24 6.19
N SER A 66 8.92 -23.61 5.52
CA SER A 66 10.34 -23.85 5.73
C SER A 66 11.00 -22.70 6.48
N ALA A 67 11.91 -23.03 7.38
CA ALA A 67 12.78 -22.13 8.13
C ALA A 67 14.19 -22.73 8.26
N SER A 68 15.16 -21.94 8.70
CA SER A 68 16.48 -22.40 9.08
C SER A 68 16.63 -22.45 10.59
N LEU A 69 17.38 -23.43 11.09
CA LEU A 69 17.87 -23.45 12.46
C LEU A 69 19.28 -22.87 12.49
N PRO A 70 19.50 -21.66 13.01
CA PRO A 70 20.82 -21.07 13.06
C PRO A 70 21.74 -21.81 14.08
N PRO A 71 23.07 -21.60 13.99
CA PRO A 71 24.00 -22.00 15.04
C PRO A 71 23.78 -21.19 16.32
N PRO A 72 24.39 -21.60 17.45
CA PRO A 72 24.35 -20.83 18.70
C PRO A 72 24.67 -19.34 18.50
N GLY A 73 23.93 -18.47 19.17
CA GLY A 73 24.01 -17.01 19.05
C GLY A 73 23.43 -16.41 17.77
N GLY A 74 23.01 -17.22 16.80
CA GLY A 74 22.47 -16.74 15.52
C GLY A 74 23.53 -16.31 14.50
N VAL A 75 24.82 -16.52 14.79
CA VAL A 75 25.93 -15.89 14.06
C VAL A 75 26.53 -16.80 13.00
N GLY A 76 26.88 -16.21 11.85
CA GLY A 76 27.71 -16.90 10.86
C GLY A 76 26.98 -18.00 10.08
N MET A 77 25.70 -17.83 9.80
CA MET A 77 24.92 -18.62 8.83
C MET A 77 24.37 -17.71 7.72
N ARG A 78 24.38 -18.18 6.48
CA ARG A 78 23.67 -17.52 5.37
C ARG A 78 22.19 -17.84 5.48
N LEU A 79 21.34 -16.81 5.53
CA LEU A 79 19.89 -16.97 5.44
C LEU A 79 19.41 -16.93 3.98
N PHE A 80 18.25 -17.53 3.72
CA PHE A 80 17.65 -17.56 2.39
C PHE A 80 17.36 -16.13 1.87
N GLY A 81 17.52 -15.94 0.56
CA GLY A 81 17.24 -14.68 -0.13
C GLY A 81 18.28 -13.58 0.10
N GLU A 82 18.27 -12.60 -0.79
CA GLU A 82 19.13 -11.42 -0.70
C GLU A 82 18.58 -10.44 0.34
N LYS A 83 19.44 -9.69 1.02
CA LYS A 83 19.02 -8.75 2.07
C LYS A 83 18.05 -7.69 1.54
N CYS A 84 18.25 -7.20 0.32
CA CYS A 84 17.40 -6.18 -0.28
C CYS A 84 15.98 -6.67 -0.60
N THR A 85 15.80 -7.96 -0.92
CA THR A 85 14.50 -8.54 -1.31
C THR A 85 13.84 -9.35 -0.19
N SER A 86 14.58 -9.63 0.88
CA SER A 86 14.13 -10.40 2.05
C SER A 86 14.84 -9.87 3.28
N CYS A 87 14.59 -8.60 3.62
CA CYS A 87 15.34 -7.89 4.65
C CYS A 87 14.97 -8.32 6.08
N CYS A 88 13.79 -8.91 6.23
CA CYS A 88 13.26 -9.35 7.52
C CYS A 88 12.56 -10.71 7.41
N GLY A 89 12.12 -11.21 8.56
CA GLY A 89 11.50 -12.52 8.67
C GLY A 89 10.91 -12.79 10.03
N LEU A 90 10.52 -14.03 10.27
CA LEU A 90 9.88 -14.48 11.50
C LEU A 90 10.78 -15.44 12.28
N VAL A 91 10.66 -15.40 13.61
CA VAL A 91 11.33 -16.32 14.55
C VAL A 91 10.29 -17.14 15.28
N TRP A 92 10.47 -18.46 15.29
CA TRP A 92 9.69 -19.38 16.11
C TRP A 92 10.54 -20.00 17.22
N ASP A 93 9.94 -20.20 18.39
CA ASP A 93 10.46 -21.09 19.42
C ASP A 93 10.09 -22.54 19.07
N ARG A 94 11.10 -23.31 18.70
CA ARG A 94 11.00 -24.72 18.34
C ARG A 94 10.34 -25.58 19.41
N SER A 95 10.52 -25.24 20.69
CA SER A 95 9.95 -26.04 21.79
C SER A 95 8.43 -25.97 21.87
N GLU A 96 7.82 -24.97 21.23
CA GLU A 96 6.37 -24.78 21.14
C GLU A 96 5.79 -25.38 19.85
N LEU A 97 6.60 -26.06 19.03
CA LEU A 97 6.19 -26.60 17.73
C LEU A 97 6.12 -28.12 17.72
N ASP A 98 5.10 -28.65 17.05
CA ASP A 98 5.04 -30.06 16.68
C ASP A 98 5.90 -30.32 15.43
N LEU A 99 7.08 -30.90 15.67
CA LEU A 99 8.03 -31.27 14.61
C LEU A 99 8.00 -32.78 14.27
N SER A 100 7.01 -33.53 14.75
CA SER A 100 6.92 -34.98 14.52
C SER A 100 6.86 -35.35 13.02
N GLU A 101 6.28 -34.47 12.19
CA GLU A 101 6.18 -34.63 10.75
C GLU A 101 7.15 -33.72 9.96
N ALA A 102 8.19 -33.16 10.62
CA ALA A 102 9.10 -32.24 9.96
C ALA A 102 10.08 -32.96 9.03
N PHE A 103 10.35 -32.37 7.86
CA PHE A 103 11.48 -32.74 7.01
C PHE A 103 12.66 -31.84 7.36
N ILE A 104 13.76 -32.45 7.82
CA ILE A 104 14.93 -31.75 8.35
C ILE A 104 16.12 -32.08 7.46
N TRP A 105 16.66 -31.06 6.82
CA TRP A 105 17.78 -31.14 5.89
C TRP A 105 19.04 -30.53 6.51
N PRO A 106 20.21 -31.16 6.37
CA PRO A 106 21.45 -30.63 6.91
C PRO A 106 21.89 -29.36 6.18
N SER A 107 22.78 -28.59 6.81
CA SER A 107 23.41 -27.42 6.16
C SER A 107 24.08 -27.82 4.84
N GLY A 108 23.90 -27.00 3.81
CA GLY A 108 24.50 -27.22 2.48
C GLY A 108 23.64 -28.08 1.55
N TYR A 109 22.54 -28.65 2.04
CA TYR A 109 21.61 -29.40 1.22
C TYR A 109 20.47 -28.51 0.71
N MET A 110 20.45 -28.22 -0.59
CA MET A 110 19.41 -27.40 -1.22
C MET A 110 18.15 -28.24 -1.50
N ALA A 111 17.34 -28.50 -0.47
CA ALA A 111 16.18 -29.37 -0.60
C ALA A 111 15.04 -28.74 -1.39
N LYS A 112 14.72 -27.45 -1.16
CA LYS A 112 13.57 -26.79 -1.79
C LYS A 112 12.31 -27.65 -1.62
N THR A 113 12.03 -28.02 -0.37
CA THR A 113 11.07 -29.09 -0.03
C THR A 113 9.71 -28.86 -0.68
N GLU A 114 9.27 -27.61 -0.76
CA GLU A 114 7.99 -27.20 -1.36
C GLU A 114 7.84 -27.62 -2.84
N PHE A 115 8.93 -27.83 -3.57
CA PHE A 115 8.92 -28.31 -4.96
C PHE A 115 9.04 -29.83 -5.08
N ASN A 116 9.33 -30.51 -3.98
CA ASN A 116 9.58 -31.94 -3.92
C ASN A 116 8.54 -32.69 -3.09
N MET A 117 7.36 -32.10 -2.86
CA MET A 117 6.23 -32.77 -2.21
C MET A 117 5.10 -33.03 -3.20
N ASN A 118 4.38 -34.13 -3.01
CA ASN A 118 3.12 -34.36 -3.69
C ASN A 118 1.96 -33.65 -2.98
N HIS A 119 0.74 -33.75 -3.54
CA HIS A 119 -0.48 -33.18 -2.95
C HIS A 119 -0.88 -33.78 -1.59
N LYS A 120 -0.28 -34.91 -1.19
CA LYS A 120 -0.47 -35.55 0.12
C LYS A 120 0.58 -35.10 1.15
N GLY A 121 1.55 -34.27 0.76
CA GLY A 121 2.65 -33.85 1.62
C GLY A 121 3.81 -34.85 1.73
N GLU A 122 3.84 -35.87 0.87
CA GLU A 122 4.90 -36.88 0.86
C GLU A 122 6.06 -36.43 -0.05
N LEU A 123 7.30 -36.73 0.35
CA LEU A 123 8.48 -36.41 -0.46
C LEU A 123 8.53 -37.25 -1.74
N LEU A 124 8.85 -36.58 -2.84
CA LEU A 124 9.10 -37.18 -4.15
C LEU A 124 10.59 -37.57 -4.30
N ASN A 125 10.88 -38.48 -5.23
CA ASN A 125 12.23 -38.81 -5.71
C ASN A 125 13.20 -39.44 -4.69
N GLY A 126 12.71 -40.12 -3.65
CA GLY A 126 13.57 -40.93 -2.76
C GLY A 126 14.62 -40.14 -1.97
N ARG A 127 14.43 -38.84 -1.78
CA ARG A 127 15.37 -37.95 -1.07
C ARG A 127 15.36 -38.13 0.46
N SER A 128 14.53 -39.04 0.97
CA SER A 128 14.37 -39.28 2.40
C SER A 128 15.66 -39.78 3.09
N SER A 129 16.59 -40.38 2.34
CA SER A 129 17.87 -40.86 2.89
C SER A 129 18.82 -39.74 3.34
N ALA A 130 18.60 -38.50 2.90
CA ALA A 130 19.42 -37.34 3.28
C ALA A 130 18.81 -36.54 4.45
N LEU A 131 17.64 -36.96 4.97
CA LEU A 131 17.04 -36.35 6.15
C LEU A 131 17.88 -36.68 7.39
N VAL A 132 17.97 -35.72 8.30
CA VAL A 132 18.66 -35.86 9.60
C VAL A 132 17.68 -35.63 10.75
N THR A 133 18.01 -36.09 11.95
CA THR A 133 17.21 -35.72 13.14
C THR A 133 17.50 -34.27 13.54
N ILE A 134 16.63 -33.69 14.36
CA ILE A 134 16.83 -32.34 14.88
C ILE A 134 18.09 -32.25 15.75
N GLU A 135 18.36 -33.27 16.57
CA GLU A 135 19.54 -33.34 17.43
C GLU A 135 20.82 -33.36 16.58
N ARG A 136 20.82 -34.12 15.48
CA ARG A 136 21.97 -34.15 14.57
C ARG A 136 22.18 -32.81 13.88
N LEU A 137 21.09 -32.14 13.47
CA LEU A 137 21.20 -30.80 12.89
C LEU A 137 21.76 -29.78 13.89
N MET A 138 21.29 -29.82 15.14
CA MET A 138 21.81 -28.98 16.22
C MET A 138 23.30 -29.20 16.41
N GLU A 139 23.74 -30.45 16.58
CA GLU A 139 25.15 -30.83 16.71
C GLU A 139 25.99 -30.32 15.53
N CYS A 140 25.54 -30.56 14.29
CA CYS A 140 26.23 -30.05 13.10
C CYS A 140 26.35 -28.52 13.11
N ASN A 141 25.30 -27.80 13.48
CA ASN A 141 25.33 -26.35 13.55
C ASN A 141 26.27 -25.85 14.67
N SER A 142 26.28 -26.49 15.86
CA SER A 142 27.19 -26.12 16.96
C SER A 142 28.65 -26.31 16.56
N HIS A 143 28.94 -27.37 15.82
CA HIS A 143 30.29 -27.68 15.32
C HIS A 143 30.60 -27.06 13.94
N ARG A 144 29.72 -26.20 13.41
CA ARG A 144 29.87 -25.54 12.10
C ARG A 144 30.14 -26.51 10.93
N LEU A 145 29.47 -27.66 10.94
CA LEU A 145 29.58 -28.69 9.91
C LEU A 145 28.54 -28.46 8.79
N THR A 146 28.99 -28.53 7.53
CA THR A 146 28.11 -28.53 6.35
C THR A 146 28.23 -29.86 5.62
N THR A 147 27.16 -30.30 4.97
CA THR A 147 27.20 -31.45 4.07
C THR A 147 27.69 -31.00 2.70
N ASN A 148 28.67 -31.71 2.15
CA ASN A 148 29.10 -31.53 0.77
C ASN A 148 28.02 -32.09 -0.17
N ALA A 149 27.55 -31.27 -1.12
CA ALA A 149 26.45 -31.66 -2.01
C ALA A 149 26.82 -32.81 -2.97
N ASP A 150 28.09 -32.97 -3.31
CA ASP A 150 28.57 -33.98 -4.26
C ASP A 150 28.88 -35.31 -3.57
N THR A 151 29.47 -35.26 -2.36
CA THR A 151 29.94 -36.47 -1.66
C THR A 151 29.03 -36.92 -0.53
N GLY A 152 28.17 -36.04 0.00
CA GLY A 152 27.39 -36.29 1.21
C GLY A 152 28.21 -36.29 2.50
N GLU A 153 29.51 -36.04 2.43
CA GLU A 153 30.40 -36.01 3.59
C GLU A 153 30.27 -34.69 4.37
N LEU A 154 30.54 -34.74 5.67
CA LEU A 154 30.56 -33.55 6.52
C LEU A 154 31.91 -32.83 6.42
N GLN A 155 31.84 -31.53 6.21
CA GLN A 155 32.98 -30.63 6.16
C GLN A 155 32.84 -29.54 7.22
N GLU A 156 33.90 -29.30 7.97
CA GLU A 156 33.99 -28.18 8.91
C GLU A 156 34.17 -26.86 8.16
N ILE A 157 33.35 -25.87 8.51
CA ILE A 157 33.44 -24.51 7.95
C ILE A 157 34.39 -23.66 8.80
N PRO A 158 35.44 -23.06 8.19
CA PRO A 158 36.39 -22.22 8.91
C PRO A 158 35.71 -21.09 9.71
N ILE A 159 36.30 -20.75 10.86
CA ILE A 159 35.89 -19.59 11.65
C ILE A 159 35.94 -18.33 10.77
N GLY A 160 34.88 -17.53 10.79
CA GLY A 160 34.72 -16.34 9.96
C GLY A 160 34.04 -16.59 8.60
N ALA A 161 33.94 -17.83 8.14
CA ALA A 161 33.12 -18.17 6.98
C ALA A 161 31.68 -18.49 7.39
N ASN A 162 30.70 -18.05 6.60
CA ASN A 162 29.28 -18.32 6.88
C ASN A 162 28.91 -19.77 6.52
N LEU A 163 28.33 -20.48 7.49
CA LEU A 163 27.67 -21.77 7.31
C LEU A 163 26.57 -21.64 6.25
N ALA A 164 26.42 -22.67 5.41
CA ALA A 164 25.31 -22.71 4.46
C ALA A 164 23.97 -22.79 5.21
N PHE A 165 22.88 -22.44 4.53
CA PHE A 165 21.56 -22.62 5.14
C PHE A 165 21.27 -24.11 5.30
N ASN A 166 20.50 -24.44 6.32
CA ASN A 166 19.76 -25.68 6.45
C ASN A 166 18.25 -25.41 6.23
N GLU A 167 17.45 -26.47 6.17
CA GLU A 167 16.01 -26.35 5.97
C GLU A 167 15.25 -27.29 6.91
N ILE A 168 14.37 -26.73 7.72
CA ILE A 168 13.36 -27.45 8.48
C ILE A 168 12.01 -27.09 7.86
N ASN A 169 11.33 -28.08 7.26
CA ASN A 169 9.99 -27.93 6.70
C ASN A 169 8.96 -28.66 7.56
N TRP A 170 8.04 -27.95 8.21
CA TRP A 170 7.07 -28.52 9.14
C TRP A 170 5.64 -28.05 8.87
N PRO A 171 4.61 -28.80 9.33
CA PRO A 171 3.24 -28.30 9.40
C PRO A 171 3.13 -27.15 10.41
N CYS A 172 2.82 -25.96 9.91
CA CYS A 172 2.61 -24.76 10.73
C CYS A 172 1.12 -24.62 11.06
N ARG A 173 0.82 -24.55 12.37
CA ARG A 173 -0.51 -24.34 12.91
C ARG A 173 -0.64 -22.91 13.42
N GLY A 174 -1.12 -22.05 12.54
CA GLY A 174 -1.39 -20.66 12.86
C GLY A 174 -0.15 -19.90 13.35
N THR A 175 -0.25 -19.29 14.53
CA THR A 175 0.82 -18.51 15.16
C THR A 175 1.56 -19.28 16.26
N ASP A 176 1.35 -20.59 16.37
CA ASP A 176 1.98 -21.42 17.39
C ASP A 176 3.51 -21.25 17.35
N GLY A 177 4.10 -21.03 18.52
CA GLY A 177 5.54 -20.81 18.70
C GLY A 177 6.10 -19.53 18.09
N LEU A 178 5.32 -18.63 17.48
CA LEU A 178 5.82 -17.39 16.89
C LEU A 178 6.23 -16.40 18.00
N VAL A 179 7.50 -15.97 18.02
CA VAL A 179 8.07 -15.19 19.15
C VAL A 179 8.68 -13.86 18.78
N ALA A 180 9.09 -13.64 17.53
CA ALA A 180 9.66 -12.35 17.10
C ALA A 180 9.58 -12.13 15.58
N VAL A 181 9.75 -10.88 15.17
CA VAL A 181 10.18 -10.49 13.83
C VAL A 181 11.69 -10.22 13.89
N PHE A 182 12.46 -10.67 12.90
CA PHE A 182 13.88 -10.30 12.81
C PHE A 182 14.17 -9.44 11.59
N VAL A 183 15.15 -8.55 11.70
CA VAL A 183 15.73 -7.78 10.60
C VAL A 183 17.20 -8.15 10.40
N ARG A 184 17.68 -8.17 9.14
CA ARG A 184 18.98 -8.73 8.75
C ARG A 184 20.14 -7.72 8.73
N SER A 185 19.86 -6.47 9.06
CA SER A 185 20.83 -5.37 9.02
C SER A 185 20.33 -4.15 9.79
N VAL A 186 21.25 -3.27 10.13
CA VAL A 186 21.01 -1.92 10.68
C VAL A 186 20.70 -0.86 9.62
N ASP A 187 20.56 -1.24 8.35
CA ASP A 187 20.08 -0.30 7.33
C ASP A 187 18.71 0.25 7.76
N VAL A 188 18.60 1.58 7.86
CA VAL A 188 17.39 2.29 8.31
C VAL A 188 16.18 1.81 7.54
N ASP A 189 16.30 1.68 6.22
CA ASP A 189 15.21 1.26 5.34
C ASP A 189 14.71 -0.14 5.69
N HIS A 190 15.63 -1.07 6.00
CA HIS A 190 15.29 -2.43 6.41
C HIS A 190 14.63 -2.48 7.79
N VAL A 191 15.11 -1.68 8.74
CA VAL A 191 14.53 -1.59 10.10
C VAL A 191 13.10 -1.04 10.01
N LEU A 192 12.89 0.03 9.23
CA LEU A 192 11.56 0.61 9.04
C LEU A 192 10.57 -0.35 8.38
N HIS A 193 11.02 -1.09 7.36
CA HIS A 193 10.20 -2.12 6.75
C HIS A 193 9.83 -3.22 7.76
N ALA A 194 10.78 -3.67 8.59
CA ALA A 194 10.53 -4.66 9.62
C ALA A 194 9.57 -4.15 10.72
N LEU A 195 9.66 -2.88 11.11
CA LEU A 195 8.70 -2.25 12.02
C LEU A 195 7.28 -2.19 11.43
N GLY A 196 7.17 -1.92 10.13
CA GLY A 196 5.90 -2.02 9.42
C GLY A 196 5.34 -3.44 9.41
N VAL A 197 6.19 -4.45 9.22
CA VAL A 197 5.81 -5.87 9.32
C VAL A 197 5.32 -6.22 10.73
N VAL A 198 5.99 -5.74 11.79
CA VAL A 198 5.54 -5.92 13.18
C VAL A 198 4.13 -5.36 13.35
N ALA A 199 3.89 -4.11 12.93
CA ALA A 199 2.58 -3.47 13.01
C ALA A 199 1.51 -4.24 12.21
N LEU A 200 1.87 -4.74 11.04
CA LEU A 200 0.99 -5.54 10.19
C LEU A 200 0.61 -6.87 10.85
N LEU A 201 1.56 -7.58 11.47
CA LEU A 201 1.31 -8.84 12.17
C LEU A 201 0.47 -8.62 13.43
N GLU A 202 0.74 -7.56 14.20
CA GLU A 202 -0.09 -7.20 15.34
C GLU A 202 -1.52 -6.95 14.91
N HIS A 203 -1.73 -6.17 13.84
CA HIS A 203 -3.07 -5.90 13.32
C HIS A 203 -3.76 -7.16 12.79
N ALA A 204 -3.09 -7.96 11.96
CA ALA A 204 -3.72 -9.06 11.24
C ALA A 204 -3.87 -10.35 12.06
N LEU A 205 -2.98 -10.57 13.04
CA LEU A 205 -2.90 -11.78 13.85
C LEU A 205 -3.14 -11.54 15.34
N GLY A 206 -3.22 -10.28 15.80
CA GLY A 206 -3.34 -9.94 17.22
C GLY A 206 -2.09 -10.25 18.04
N CYS A 207 -0.94 -10.45 17.38
CA CYS A 207 0.30 -10.88 18.02
C CYS A 207 1.27 -9.71 18.21
N GLN A 208 1.66 -9.43 19.45
CA GLN A 208 2.69 -8.43 19.76
C GLN A 208 4.07 -9.08 19.71
N LEU A 209 4.76 -8.88 18.60
CA LEU A 209 6.07 -9.47 18.35
C LEU A 209 7.17 -8.42 18.50
N PRO A 210 8.19 -8.65 19.34
CA PRO A 210 9.36 -7.79 19.38
C PRO A 210 10.15 -7.88 18.07
N LEU A 211 10.90 -6.82 17.78
CA LEU A 211 11.85 -6.77 16.68
C LEU A 211 13.25 -7.14 17.19
N VAL A 212 13.89 -8.11 16.55
CA VAL A 212 15.28 -8.50 16.84
C VAL A 212 16.17 -8.23 15.62
N LEU A 213 17.42 -7.87 15.86
CA LEU A 213 18.44 -7.72 14.83
C LEU A 213 19.28 -9.00 14.78
N MET A 214 19.31 -9.60 13.61
CA MET A 214 20.10 -10.79 13.31
C MET A 214 21.02 -10.47 12.13
N ASP A 215 22.27 -10.14 12.42
CA ASP A 215 23.30 -9.94 11.40
C ASP A 215 24.33 -11.09 11.43
N SER A 216 25.16 -11.19 10.40
CA SER A 216 26.11 -12.31 10.29
C SER A 216 27.34 -12.16 11.18
N ALA A 217 27.55 -10.99 11.78
CA ALA A 217 28.77 -10.63 12.50
C ALA A 217 28.58 -10.59 14.02
N ASN A 218 27.38 -10.28 14.49
CA ASN A 218 27.08 -10.06 15.90
C ASN A 218 25.98 -11.03 16.38
N PRO A 219 26.03 -11.43 17.67
CA PRO A 219 24.92 -12.17 18.29
C PRO A 219 23.59 -11.44 18.11
N VAL A 220 22.52 -12.24 18.06
CA VAL A 220 21.15 -11.71 18.03
C VAL A 220 20.93 -10.74 19.19
N ARG A 221 20.19 -9.66 18.92
CA ARG A 221 19.84 -8.66 19.92
C ARG A 221 18.47 -8.04 19.67
N THR A 222 17.74 -7.73 20.72
CA THR A 222 16.45 -7.04 20.65
C THR A 222 16.68 -5.58 20.28
N LEU A 223 15.92 -5.09 19.30
CA LEU A 223 15.82 -3.66 19.03
C LEU A 223 14.73 -3.11 19.95
N ASP A 224 15.12 -2.66 21.14
CA ASP A 224 14.18 -2.06 22.08
C ASP A 224 13.62 -0.72 21.57
N GLU A 225 12.65 -0.16 22.30
CA GLU A 225 12.03 1.12 21.93
C GLU A 225 13.05 2.26 21.85
N THR A 226 14.10 2.26 22.68
CA THR A 226 15.14 3.29 22.66
C THR A 226 15.96 3.23 21.38
N VAL A 227 16.33 2.03 20.95
CA VAL A 227 17.04 1.80 19.69
C VAL A 227 16.14 2.12 18.49
N GLN A 228 14.89 1.65 18.49
CA GLN A 228 13.91 1.98 17.45
C GLN A 228 13.70 3.50 17.30
N ARG A 229 13.66 4.21 18.44
CA ARG A 229 13.60 5.68 18.48
C ARG A 229 14.83 6.34 17.86
N ALA A 230 16.02 5.84 18.13
CA ALA A 230 17.24 6.35 17.52
C ALA A 230 17.17 6.22 15.99
N PHE A 231 16.79 5.04 15.48
CA PHE A 231 16.58 4.83 14.03
C PHE A 231 15.58 5.83 13.44
N LEU A 232 14.47 6.07 14.12
CA LEU A 232 13.42 6.97 13.63
C LEU A 232 13.82 8.46 13.64
N ARG A 233 14.74 8.87 14.52
CA ARG A 233 15.31 10.22 14.53
C ARG A 233 16.38 10.41 13.46
N GLU A 234 17.14 9.35 13.20
CA GLU A 234 18.17 9.32 12.17
C GLU A 234 17.60 9.09 10.77
N VAL A 235 16.27 8.87 10.63
CA VAL A 235 15.60 8.87 9.32
C VAL A 235 16.03 10.13 8.60
N PRO A 236 16.86 10.00 7.55
CA PRO A 236 17.55 11.14 7.00
C PRO A 236 16.51 12.14 6.55
N LYS A 237 16.65 13.41 6.96
CA LYS A 237 16.00 14.54 6.30
C LYS A 237 16.42 14.45 4.83
N PRO A 238 15.55 13.97 3.94
CA PRO A 238 16.04 13.51 2.68
C PRO A 238 16.40 14.72 1.84
N SER A 239 17.65 14.77 1.38
CA SER A 239 17.90 15.24 0.03
C SER A 239 17.08 14.33 -0.89
N ILE A 240 15.92 14.82 -1.34
CA ILE A 240 14.91 14.13 -2.15
C ILE A 240 15.59 13.09 -3.07
N PRO A 241 15.55 11.79 -2.76
CA PRO A 241 16.02 10.80 -3.72
C PRO A 241 15.05 10.84 -4.90
N GLU A 242 15.56 11.05 -6.12
CA GLU A 242 14.73 11.09 -7.33
C GLU A 242 13.94 9.79 -7.55
N THR A 243 14.35 8.69 -6.90
CA THR A 243 13.68 7.39 -6.92
C THR A 243 13.75 6.72 -5.56
N LEU A 244 12.61 6.36 -4.98
CA LEU A 244 12.52 5.45 -3.83
C LEU A 244 13.25 4.13 -4.16
N PRO A 245 13.97 3.51 -3.21
CA PRO A 245 14.56 2.19 -3.43
C PRO A 245 13.43 1.19 -3.74
N MET A 246 13.36 0.70 -4.99
CA MET A 246 12.36 -0.30 -5.40
C MET A 246 12.42 -1.60 -4.57
N ALA A 247 13.48 -1.79 -3.79
CA ALA A 247 13.73 -2.99 -2.99
C ALA A 247 12.71 -3.22 -1.86
N LEU A 248 12.04 -2.18 -1.36
CA LEU A 248 11.14 -2.28 -0.20
C LEU A 248 9.65 -2.10 -0.54
N VAL A 249 9.25 -2.62 -1.69
CA VAL A 249 7.83 -2.70 -2.06
C VAL A 249 7.31 -4.12 -1.76
N PRO A 250 6.14 -4.27 -1.13
CA PRO A 250 5.27 -3.22 -0.59
C PRO A 250 5.81 -2.58 0.70
N ARG A 251 5.38 -1.34 0.93
CA ARG A 251 5.55 -0.61 2.17
C ARG A 251 4.48 -1.02 3.17
N PHE A 252 4.96 -1.19 4.39
CA PHE A 252 4.11 -1.52 5.53
C PHE A 252 4.09 -0.32 6.48
N PRO A 253 2.90 0.25 6.74
CA PRO A 253 2.75 1.37 7.64
C PRO A 253 3.27 1.05 9.04
N ILE A 254 4.02 1.97 9.61
CA ILE A 254 4.66 1.81 10.91
C ILE A 254 3.70 2.26 12.01
N ALA A 255 3.61 1.49 13.09
CA ALA A 255 2.89 1.91 14.29
C ALA A 255 3.79 2.82 15.14
N VAL A 256 3.48 4.12 15.21
CA VAL A 256 4.28 5.13 15.92
C VAL A 256 3.56 5.76 17.12
N ASN A 257 2.48 5.13 17.59
CA ASN A 257 1.70 5.65 18.72
C ASN A 257 2.48 5.62 20.04
N HIS A 258 3.33 4.60 20.22
CA HIS A 258 4.17 4.45 21.41
C HIS A 258 5.27 5.52 21.50
N LEU A 259 5.60 6.16 20.36
CA LEU A 259 6.62 7.19 20.24
C LEU A 259 6.04 8.56 20.58
N THR A 260 5.92 8.82 21.89
CA THR A 260 5.26 10.02 22.41
C THR A 260 6.09 11.30 22.20
N GLU A 261 7.40 11.18 22.08
CA GLU A 261 8.33 12.29 21.86
C GLU A 261 8.36 12.83 20.42
N LEU A 262 7.89 12.05 19.44
CA LEU A 262 7.75 12.52 18.07
C LEU A 262 6.57 13.49 17.98
N SER A 263 6.84 14.71 17.52
CA SER A 263 5.79 15.68 17.21
C SER A 263 4.86 15.17 16.10
N ASP A 264 3.62 15.67 16.06
CA ASP A 264 2.67 15.30 15.00
C ASP A 264 3.21 15.63 13.60
N ALA A 265 3.99 16.71 13.45
CA ALA A 265 4.67 17.07 12.21
C ALA A 265 5.70 16.00 11.79
N GLN A 266 6.55 15.55 12.72
CA GLN A 266 7.52 14.48 12.45
C GLN A 266 6.83 13.16 12.09
N LYS A 267 5.71 12.84 12.74
CA LYS A 267 4.91 11.65 12.41
C LYS A 267 4.32 11.73 10.99
N LEU A 268 3.87 12.91 10.56
CA LEU A 268 3.39 13.13 9.19
C LEU A 268 4.52 13.10 8.15
N GLU A 269 5.70 13.60 8.49
CA GLU A 269 6.89 13.46 7.65
C GLU A 269 7.25 11.98 7.47
N LEU A 270 7.30 11.20 8.56
CA LEU A 270 7.50 9.76 8.51
C LEU A 270 6.42 9.06 7.67
N HIS A 271 5.16 9.44 7.86
CA HIS A 271 4.04 8.91 7.07
C HIS A 271 4.23 9.17 5.57
N SER A 272 4.67 10.36 5.20
CA SER A 272 4.90 10.71 3.79
C SER A 272 6.04 9.92 3.13
N LEU A 273 6.95 9.35 3.93
CA LEU A 273 8.05 8.50 3.47
C LEU A 273 7.66 7.02 3.41
N TYR A 274 7.30 6.47 4.57
CA TYR A 274 7.18 5.02 4.79
C TYR A 274 5.74 4.58 5.06
N GLY A 275 4.85 5.54 5.32
CA GLY A 275 3.52 5.26 5.87
C GLY A 275 3.57 5.05 7.38
N ILE A 276 2.48 5.46 8.03
CA ILE A 276 2.18 5.12 9.43
C ILE A 276 0.75 4.60 9.47
N THR A 277 0.43 3.76 10.44
CA THR A 277 -0.89 3.09 10.45
C THR A 277 -2.05 4.09 10.45
N ALA A 278 -3.20 3.73 9.88
CA ALA A 278 -4.39 4.58 9.92
C ALA A 278 -4.80 4.94 11.36
N SER A 279 -4.53 4.04 12.33
CA SER A 279 -4.77 4.31 13.75
C SER A 279 -3.91 5.49 14.26
N CYS A 280 -2.65 5.56 13.86
CA CYS A 280 -1.73 6.65 14.19
C CYS A 280 -2.17 7.97 13.56
N LEU A 281 -2.46 7.96 12.24
CA LEU A 281 -2.97 9.14 11.55
C LEU A 281 -4.25 9.65 12.20
N ARG A 282 -5.18 8.74 12.51
CA ARG A 282 -6.44 9.09 13.15
C ARG A 282 -6.21 9.77 14.49
N GLN A 283 -5.30 9.26 15.32
CA GLN A 283 -4.97 9.90 16.59
C GLN A 283 -4.34 11.29 16.42
N ILE A 284 -3.47 11.48 15.43
CA ILE A 284 -2.88 12.80 15.12
C ILE A 284 -4.01 13.80 14.84
N PHE A 285 -4.89 13.50 13.89
CA PHE A 285 -5.92 14.44 13.47
C PHE A 285 -7.05 14.63 14.48
N LEU A 286 -7.43 13.57 15.22
CA LEU A 286 -8.44 13.66 16.30
C LEU A 286 -8.01 14.60 17.43
N LYS A 287 -6.71 14.74 17.73
CA LYS A 287 -6.24 15.70 18.75
C LYS A 287 -6.55 17.15 18.39
N HIS A 288 -6.65 17.45 17.10
CA HIS A 288 -6.78 18.81 16.56
C HIS A 288 -8.18 19.09 16.01
N THR A 289 -9.17 18.22 16.22
CA THR A 289 -10.55 18.46 15.75
C THR A 289 -11.22 19.68 16.38
N SER A 290 -10.76 20.13 17.53
CA SER A 290 -11.24 21.36 18.17
C SER A 290 -10.53 22.62 17.67
N ASP A 291 -9.45 22.49 16.89
CA ASP A 291 -8.67 23.59 16.32
C ASP A 291 -8.58 23.42 14.79
N PRO A 292 -9.56 23.95 14.04
CA PRO A 292 -9.61 23.83 12.58
C PRO A 292 -8.35 24.38 11.89
N ALA A 293 -7.78 25.47 12.40
CA ALA A 293 -6.58 26.08 11.83
C ALA A 293 -5.41 25.09 11.91
N ARG A 294 -5.16 24.53 13.10
CA ARG A 294 -4.09 23.53 13.29
C ARG A 294 -4.36 22.24 12.52
N PHE A 295 -5.61 21.79 12.49
CA PHE A 295 -6.02 20.61 11.70
C PHE A 295 -5.67 20.79 10.21
N HIS A 296 -6.05 21.92 9.63
CA HIS A 296 -5.77 22.23 8.22
C HIS A 296 -4.27 22.41 7.96
N GLU A 297 -3.53 23.04 8.86
CA GLU A 297 -2.08 23.18 8.77
C GLU A 297 -1.37 21.80 8.67
N LEU A 298 -1.70 20.88 9.59
CA LEU A 298 -1.15 19.52 9.60
C LEU A 298 -1.53 18.73 8.34
N LEU A 299 -2.78 18.87 7.90
CA LEU A 299 -3.29 18.20 6.70
C LEU A 299 -2.57 18.72 5.44
N SER A 300 -2.42 20.03 5.29
CA SER A 300 -1.66 20.65 4.21
C SER A 300 -0.20 20.20 4.20
N MET A 301 0.45 20.21 5.37
CA MET A 301 1.82 19.72 5.51
C MET A 301 1.95 18.27 5.08
N GLY A 302 1.10 17.37 5.60
CA GLY A 302 1.15 15.95 5.25
C GLY A 302 0.93 15.69 3.76
N LEU A 303 -0.03 16.37 3.13
CA LEU A 303 -0.27 16.26 1.69
C LEU A 303 0.88 16.83 0.85
N ARG A 304 1.45 17.96 1.25
CA ARG A 304 2.62 18.57 0.58
C ARG A 304 3.81 17.63 0.60
N GLU A 305 4.10 17.03 1.76
CA GLU A 305 5.19 16.07 1.90
C GLU A 305 4.95 14.81 1.07
N CYS A 306 3.72 14.28 1.05
CA CYS A 306 3.40 13.13 0.20
C CYS A 306 3.54 13.46 -1.30
N VAL A 307 3.14 14.66 -1.72
CA VAL A 307 3.30 15.14 -3.11
C VAL A 307 4.78 15.29 -3.47
N ALA A 308 5.58 15.91 -2.59
CA ALA A 308 7.02 16.08 -2.79
C ALA A 308 7.74 14.73 -2.97
N ARG A 309 7.28 13.70 -2.26
CA ARG A 309 7.84 12.34 -2.27
C ARG A 309 7.17 11.41 -3.29
N ARG A 310 6.16 11.91 -4.02
CA ARG A 310 5.29 11.12 -4.91
C ARG A 310 4.70 9.87 -4.26
N ASN A 311 4.39 9.96 -2.96
CA ASN A 311 3.86 8.86 -2.18
C ASN A 311 2.32 8.85 -2.23
N VAL A 312 1.77 8.28 -3.29
CA VAL A 312 0.30 8.17 -3.48
C VAL A 312 -0.38 7.38 -2.36
N PRO A 313 0.13 6.20 -1.96
CA PRO A 313 -0.46 5.42 -0.87
C PRO A 313 -0.65 6.21 0.44
N SER A 314 0.39 6.94 0.87
CA SER A 314 0.30 7.79 2.06
C SER A 314 -0.66 8.97 1.86
N ALA A 315 -0.62 9.64 0.70
CA ALA A 315 -1.56 10.72 0.42
C ALA A 315 -3.02 10.24 0.49
N ARG A 316 -3.32 9.05 -0.07
CA ARG A 316 -4.65 8.43 0.01
C ARG A 316 -5.07 8.21 1.45
N GLU A 317 -4.18 7.69 2.29
CA GLU A 317 -4.52 7.37 3.68
C GLU A 317 -4.75 8.63 4.53
N ILE A 318 -4.01 9.71 4.28
CA ILE A 318 -4.32 11.03 4.85
C ILE A 318 -5.74 11.47 4.45
N VAL A 319 -6.08 11.41 3.16
CA VAL A 319 -7.41 11.84 2.70
C VAL A 319 -8.51 10.95 3.27
N ARG A 320 -8.33 9.63 3.30
CA ARG A 320 -9.29 8.68 3.90
C ARG A 320 -9.50 8.95 5.38
N THR A 321 -8.42 9.14 6.13
CA THR A 321 -8.50 9.38 7.58
C THR A 321 -9.18 10.72 7.89
N THR A 322 -8.84 11.77 7.16
CA THR A 322 -9.25 13.14 7.52
C THR A 322 -10.59 13.57 6.92
N SER A 323 -11.03 12.97 5.82
CA SER A 323 -12.25 13.43 5.14
C SER A 323 -13.53 13.21 5.94
N PRO A 324 -13.75 12.04 6.60
CA PRO A 324 -14.89 11.86 7.48
C PRO A 324 -14.85 12.82 8.68
N MET A 325 -13.67 13.16 9.19
CA MET A 325 -13.53 14.12 10.30
C MET A 325 -13.94 15.53 9.86
N MET A 326 -13.49 15.95 8.67
CA MET A 326 -13.81 17.28 8.12
C MET A 326 -15.30 17.46 7.86
N VAL A 327 -15.96 16.43 7.31
CA VAL A 327 -17.40 16.49 7.03
C VAL A 327 -18.23 16.64 8.30
N ASN A 328 -17.74 16.09 9.43
CA ASN A 328 -18.41 16.16 10.72
C ASN A 328 -18.14 17.42 11.54
N PHE A 329 -17.30 18.35 11.07
CA PHE A 329 -17.11 19.61 11.78
C PHE A 329 -18.41 20.43 11.83
N SER A 330 -18.59 21.23 12.88
CA SER A 330 -19.63 22.27 12.88
C SER A 330 -19.16 23.41 11.97
N LEU A 331 -20.01 23.80 11.01
CA LEU A 331 -19.68 24.84 10.04
C LEU A 331 -19.95 26.21 10.70
N ASN A 332 -18.89 26.91 11.09
CA ASN A 332 -18.95 28.32 11.46
C ASN A 332 -18.18 29.15 10.42
N GLN A 333 -18.30 30.47 10.48
CA GLN A 333 -17.68 31.36 9.49
C GLN A 333 -16.15 31.24 9.46
N GLU A 334 -15.51 31.10 10.62
CA GLU A 334 -14.05 30.94 10.77
C GLU A 334 -13.55 29.65 10.10
N VAL A 335 -14.25 28.53 10.34
CA VAL A 335 -13.96 27.23 9.69
C VAL A 335 -14.05 27.36 8.16
N ALA A 336 -15.05 28.08 7.65
CA ALA A 336 -15.21 28.27 6.21
C ALA A 336 -14.03 29.03 5.59
N GLU A 337 -13.50 30.05 6.26
CA GLU A 337 -12.32 30.80 5.79
C GLU A 337 -11.06 29.94 5.75
N HIS A 338 -10.82 29.13 6.79
CA HIS A 338 -9.71 28.18 6.80
C HIS A 338 -9.84 27.11 5.73
N GLU A 339 -11.05 26.60 5.51
CA GLU A 339 -11.33 25.61 4.47
C GLU A 339 -11.12 26.18 3.07
N HIS A 340 -11.47 27.45 2.86
CA HIS A 340 -11.21 28.15 1.60
C HIS A 340 -9.71 28.30 1.31
N SER A 341 -8.94 28.71 2.31
CA SER A 341 -7.48 28.82 2.21
C SER A 341 -6.85 27.46 1.91
N PHE A 342 -7.30 26.42 2.63
CA PHE A 342 -6.87 25.04 2.44
C PHE A 342 -7.14 24.53 1.01
N ILE A 343 -8.34 24.75 0.46
CA ILE A 343 -8.69 24.35 -0.91
C ILE A 343 -7.75 25.02 -1.93
N ALA A 344 -7.48 26.32 -1.77
CA ALA A 344 -6.58 27.05 -2.66
C ALA A 344 -5.15 26.49 -2.60
N GLU A 345 -4.68 26.10 -1.41
CA GLU A 345 -3.39 25.46 -1.22
C GLU A 345 -3.32 24.10 -1.92
N VAL A 346 -4.31 23.23 -1.73
CA VAL A 346 -4.35 21.90 -2.37
C VAL A 346 -4.40 22.02 -3.90
N LEU A 347 -5.17 22.99 -4.43
CA LEU A 347 -5.19 23.30 -5.86
C LEU A 347 -3.85 23.82 -6.37
N SER A 348 -3.08 24.52 -5.52
CA SER A 348 -1.71 24.95 -5.79
C SER A 348 -0.77 23.75 -5.89
N LEU A 349 -0.85 22.77 -4.97
CA LEU A 349 -0.08 21.53 -5.04
C LEU A 349 -0.30 20.79 -6.37
N CYS A 350 -1.55 20.77 -6.86
CA CYS A 350 -1.87 20.17 -8.16
C CYS A 350 -1.15 20.85 -9.34
N LYS A 351 -0.68 22.11 -9.20
CA LYS A 351 0.00 22.84 -10.29
C LYS A 351 1.45 22.40 -10.45
N PHE A 352 2.04 21.87 -9.38
CA PHE A 352 3.43 21.43 -9.33
C PHE A 352 3.59 19.93 -9.61
N LEU A 353 2.49 19.22 -9.86
CA LEU A 353 2.55 17.81 -10.22
C LEU A 353 3.13 17.63 -11.64
N PRO A 354 4.13 16.75 -11.82
CA PRO A 354 4.63 16.45 -13.15
C PRO A 354 3.59 15.68 -13.97
N GLU A 355 3.71 15.77 -15.30
CA GLU A 355 2.87 14.99 -16.22
C GLU A 355 2.92 13.49 -15.86
N GLY A 356 1.78 12.81 -15.95
CA GLY A 356 1.65 11.40 -15.56
C GLY A 356 1.33 11.14 -14.08
N SER A 357 1.23 12.17 -13.24
CA SER A 357 0.85 12.02 -11.82
C SER A 357 -0.67 11.93 -11.60
N GLU A 358 -1.38 11.17 -12.43
CA GLU A 358 -2.85 11.09 -12.40
C GLU A 358 -3.35 10.60 -11.03
N ASP A 359 -2.67 9.65 -10.39
CA ASP A 359 -3.10 9.12 -9.10
C ASP A 359 -3.00 10.15 -7.96
N LEU A 360 -1.99 11.02 -7.96
CA LEU A 360 -1.93 12.15 -7.00
C LEU A 360 -3.02 13.18 -7.28
N LEU A 361 -3.32 13.45 -8.56
CA LEU A 361 -4.46 14.31 -8.92
C LEU A 361 -5.77 13.72 -8.40
N VAL A 362 -5.94 12.40 -8.43
CA VAL A 362 -7.12 11.74 -7.85
C VAL A 362 -7.24 12.00 -6.35
N VAL A 363 -6.13 11.85 -5.62
CA VAL A 363 -6.13 12.07 -4.16
C VAL A 363 -6.43 13.53 -3.81
N LEU A 364 -5.71 14.47 -4.42
CA LEU A 364 -5.87 15.90 -4.14
C LEU A 364 -7.22 16.41 -4.62
N GLY A 365 -7.70 15.94 -5.78
CA GLY A 365 -9.00 16.30 -6.32
C GLY A 365 -10.17 15.78 -5.48
N ALA A 366 -10.07 14.57 -4.92
CA ALA A 366 -11.04 14.08 -3.96
C ALA A 366 -11.07 14.95 -2.71
N LYS A 367 -9.89 15.39 -2.23
CA LYS A 367 -9.82 16.28 -1.09
C LYS A 367 -10.45 17.65 -1.36
N VAL A 368 -10.18 18.25 -2.52
CA VAL A 368 -10.79 19.52 -2.97
C VAL A 368 -12.31 19.36 -3.05
N MET A 369 -12.80 18.33 -3.75
CA MET A 369 -14.23 18.09 -3.93
C MET A 369 -14.98 17.97 -2.59
N LEU A 370 -14.41 17.24 -1.63
CA LEU A 370 -15.05 17.03 -0.33
C LEU A 370 -15.04 18.30 0.54
N ALA A 371 -13.96 19.08 0.49
CA ALA A 371 -13.89 20.38 1.16
C ALA A 371 -14.81 21.44 0.50
N GLU A 372 -14.98 21.39 -0.83
CA GLU A 372 -15.93 22.22 -1.57
C GLU A 372 -17.39 21.88 -1.24
N PHE A 373 -17.70 20.60 -1.02
CA PHE A 373 -19.01 20.17 -0.54
C PHE A 373 -19.26 20.66 0.88
N ARG A 374 -18.27 20.46 1.75
CA ARG A 374 -18.34 20.83 3.16
C ARG A 374 -18.49 22.34 3.37
N SER A 375 -17.76 23.16 2.61
CA SER A 375 -17.88 24.63 2.65
C SER A 375 -19.20 25.18 2.10
N GLY A 376 -20.07 24.35 1.52
CA GLY A 376 -21.35 24.77 0.91
C GLY A 376 -21.22 25.44 -0.47
N ARG A 377 -19.99 25.64 -0.96
CA ARG A 377 -19.75 26.25 -2.28
C ARG A 377 -20.22 25.36 -3.42
N THR A 378 -20.15 24.05 -3.25
CA THR A 378 -20.69 23.10 -4.22
C THR A 378 -22.18 23.32 -4.44
N GLN A 379 -22.97 23.50 -3.37
CA GLN A 379 -24.42 23.74 -3.44
C GLN A 379 -24.71 25.02 -4.22
N HIS A 380 -23.97 26.10 -3.95
CA HIS A 380 -24.11 27.35 -4.71
C HIS A 380 -23.85 27.14 -6.21
N ARG A 381 -22.78 26.41 -6.57
CA ARG A 381 -22.47 26.10 -7.98
C ARG A 381 -23.51 25.17 -8.60
N ILE A 382 -24.06 24.23 -7.85
CA ILE A 382 -25.18 23.37 -8.29
C ILE A 382 -26.41 24.22 -8.61
N ASP A 383 -26.78 25.19 -7.76
CA ASP A 383 -27.93 26.06 -8.01
C ASP A 383 -27.78 26.89 -9.29
N VAL A 384 -26.58 27.43 -9.52
CA VAL A 384 -26.23 28.12 -10.78
C VAL A 384 -26.39 27.16 -11.96
N ALA A 385 -25.81 25.96 -11.89
CA ALA A 385 -25.91 24.96 -12.94
C ALA A 385 -27.36 24.51 -13.21
N ILE A 386 -28.17 24.32 -12.15
CA ILE A 386 -29.60 23.96 -12.24
C ILE A 386 -30.36 25.05 -12.97
N ARG A 387 -30.14 26.33 -12.62
CA ARG A 387 -30.78 27.47 -13.28
C ARG A 387 -30.39 27.52 -14.75
N ASP A 388 -29.10 27.47 -15.05
CA ASP A 388 -28.58 27.63 -16.42
C ASP A 388 -29.07 26.50 -17.33
N ILE A 389 -29.02 25.24 -16.87
CA ILE A 389 -29.55 24.09 -17.62
C ILE A 389 -31.08 24.17 -17.74
N GLY A 390 -31.76 24.59 -16.68
CA GLY A 390 -33.21 24.76 -16.68
C GLY A 390 -33.70 25.83 -17.66
N GLU A 391 -33.02 26.96 -17.73
CA GLU A 391 -33.29 28.01 -18.71
C GLU A 391 -33.02 27.53 -20.14
N TRP A 392 -31.91 26.81 -20.36
CA TRP A 392 -31.62 26.23 -21.66
C TRP A 392 -32.72 25.24 -22.10
N LEU A 393 -33.14 24.34 -21.21
CA LEU A 393 -34.24 23.39 -21.49
C LEU A 393 -35.54 24.12 -21.83
N LYS A 394 -35.91 25.16 -21.07
CA LYS A 394 -37.10 25.98 -21.34
C LYS A 394 -37.05 26.63 -22.73
N ARG A 395 -35.90 27.19 -23.13
CA ARG A 395 -35.73 27.81 -24.46
C ARG A 395 -35.87 26.79 -25.58
N VAL A 396 -35.27 25.61 -25.44
CA VAL A 396 -35.37 24.56 -26.47
C VAL A 396 -36.77 23.97 -26.57
N THR A 397 -37.50 23.85 -25.46
CA THR A 397 -38.90 23.36 -25.50
C THR A 397 -39.91 24.36 -26.04
N THR A 398 -39.63 25.67 -25.94
CA THR A 398 -40.57 26.73 -26.36
C THR A 398 -40.30 27.25 -27.78
N GLN A 399 -39.15 26.95 -28.37
CA GLN A 399 -38.73 27.52 -29.66
C GLN A 399 -38.55 26.46 -30.76
N CYS A 400 -38.72 26.90 -32.02
CA CYS A 400 -38.68 26.08 -33.24
C CYS A 400 -37.32 25.41 -33.49
N THR A 401 -37.25 24.46 -34.43
CA THR A 401 -36.06 23.71 -34.90
C THR A 401 -34.81 24.55 -35.18
N VAL A 402 -34.97 25.85 -35.48
CA VAL A 402 -33.85 26.81 -35.59
C VAL A 402 -33.01 26.87 -34.30
N CYS A 403 -33.63 26.66 -33.14
CA CYS A 403 -32.95 26.69 -31.83
C CYS A 403 -32.12 25.45 -31.54
N ASP A 404 -32.38 24.32 -32.20
CA ASP A 404 -31.50 23.15 -32.14
C ASP A 404 -30.16 23.43 -32.80
N VAL A 405 -30.15 24.20 -33.90
CA VAL A 405 -28.93 24.63 -34.57
C VAL A 405 -28.12 25.57 -33.70
N PHE A 406 -28.76 26.58 -33.10
CA PHE A 406 -28.08 27.51 -32.19
C PHE A 406 -27.53 26.80 -30.95
N SER A 407 -28.32 25.91 -30.36
CA SER A 407 -27.90 25.10 -29.21
C SER A 407 -26.75 24.15 -29.54
N TRP A 408 -26.79 23.55 -30.74
CA TRP A 408 -25.68 22.76 -31.24
C TRP A 408 -24.45 23.63 -31.46
N MET A 409 -24.56 24.81 -32.08
CA MET A 409 -23.43 25.72 -32.31
C MET A 409 -22.78 26.17 -31.00
N GLU A 410 -23.57 26.52 -29.99
CA GLU A 410 -23.09 26.86 -28.64
C GLU A 410 -22.35 25.68 -28.01
N THR A 411 -22.92 24.48 -28.12
CA THR A 411 -22.27 23.26 -27.64
C THR A 411 -21.01 22.94 -28.43
N TRP A 412 -21.01 23.16 -29.74
CA TRP A 412 -19.88 22.88 -30.63
C TRP A 412 -18.68 23.80 -30.37
N ARG A 413 -18.93 25.06 -30.00
CA ARG A 413 -17.87 25.99 -29.55
C ARG A 413 -17.10 25.44 -28.36
N THR A 414 -17.77 24.66 -27.51
CA THR A 414 -17.17 24.08 -26.32
C THR A 414 -16.82 22.59 -26.45
N GLU A 415 -17.41 21.89 -27.41
CA GLU A 415 -17.22 20.47 -27.74
C GLU A 415 -17.18 20.28 -29.25
N ARG A 416 -16.01 20.44 -29.88
CA ARG A 416 -15.88 20.35 -31.34
C ARG A 416 -16.33 19.01 -31.94
N GLY A 417 -16.41 17.95 -31.13
CA GLY A 417 -16.92 16.63 -31.52
C GLY A 417 -18.44 16.45 -31.44
N SER A 418 -19.19 17.47 -31.03
CA SER A 418 -20.64 17.39 -30.85
C SER A 418 -21.37 17.21 -32.18
N ARG A 419 -22.22 16.17 -32.27
CA ARG A 419 -22.98 15.84 -33.49
C ARG A 419 -24.34 16.52 -33.47
N MET A 420 -24.64 17.30 -34.50
CA MET A 420 -25.94 17.97 -34.70
C MET A 420 -27.13 17.00 -34.61
N SER A 421 -26.96 15.76 -35.08
CA SER A 421 -28.00 14.73 -34.99
C SER A 421 -28.42 14.38 -33.55
N SER A 422 -27.57 14.64 -32.54
CA SER A 422 -27.94 14.44 -31.13
C SER A 422 -28.94 15.48 -30.64
N PHE A 423 -28.97 16.66 -31.26
CA PHE A 423 -29.95 17.73 -30.95
C PHE A 423 -31.26 17.44 -31.69
N ILE A 424 -31.19 17.15 -32.99
CA ILE A 424 -32.36 16.83 -33.82
C ILE A 424 -33.12 15.60 -33.28
N SER A 425 -32.41 14.59 -32.77
CA SER A 425 -33.04 13.38 -32.21
C SER A 425 -33.62 13.58 -30.79
N GLY A 426 -33.51 14.77 -30.19
CA GLY A 426 -33.91 15.03 -28.80
C GLY A 426 -33.00 14.39 -27.75
N LYS A 427 -31.99 13.60 -28.15
CA LYS A 427 -31.07 12.93 -27.22
C LYS A 427 -30.31 13.91 -26.34
N ALA A 428 -29.92 15.08 -26.87
CA ALA A 428 -29.27 16.14 -26.09
C ALA A 428 -30.20 16.71 -25.00
N VAL A 429 -31.48 16.90 -25.32
CA VAL A 429 -32.51 17.38 -24.38
C VAL A 429 -32.76 16.36 -23.28
N SER A 430 -32.94 15.08 -23.63
CA SER A 430 -33.09 13.99 -22.66
C SER A 430 -31.86 13.88 -21.74
N ASN A 431 -30.65 13.85 -22.31
CA ASN A 431 -29.40 13.78 -21.57
C ASN A 431 -29.18 14.95 -20.58
N ARG A 432 -29.63 16.16 -20.92
CA ARG A 432 -29.54 17.36 -20.07
C ARG A 432 -30.67 17.39 -19.03
N SER A 433 -31.86 16.91 -19.37
CA SER A 433 -32.97 16.75 -18.42
C SER A 433 -32.63 15.73 -17.34
N ASP A 434 -32.01 14.61 -17.72
CA ASP A 434 -31.54 13.59 -16.78
C ASP A 434 -30.43 14.15 -15.89
N PHE A 435 -29.45 14.84 -16.48
CA PHE A 435 -28.38 15.50 -15.72
C PHE A 435 -28.92 16.56 -14.75
N LEU A 436 -29.90 17.37 -15.17
CA LEU A 436 -30.58 18.34 -14.30
C LEU A 436 -31.27 17.65 -13.10
N ARG A 437 -31.90 16.50 -13.33
CA ARG A 437 -32.52 15.69 -12.26
C ARG A 437 -31.48 15.18 -11.28
N HIS A 438 -30.33 14.72 -11.75
CA HIS A 438 -29.22 14.32 -10.87
C HIS A 438 -28.62 15.52 -10.10
N LEU A 439 -28.45 16.69 -10.74
CA LEU A 439 -28.00 17.90 -10.06
C LEU A 439 -28.96 18.33 -8.94
N LYS A 440 -30.28 18.22 -9.15
CA LYS A 440 -31.26 18.48 -8.10
C LYS A 440 -31.11 17.51 -6.92
N LYS A 441 -30.92 16.22 -7.19
CA LYS A 441 -30.64 15.24 -6.14
C LYS A 441 -29.34 15.53 -5.39
N LEU A 442 -28.29 15.95 -6.10
CA LEU A 442 -27.02 16.37 -5.48
C LEU A 442 -27.21 17.60 -4.58
N ARG A 443 -27.99 18.59 -5.02
CA ARG A 443 -28.33 19.77 -4.21
C ARG A 443 -29.07 19.36 -2.93
N ASP A 444 -29.97 18.39 -3.05
CA ASP A 444 -30.83 17.91 -1.97
C ASP A 444 -30.13 16.86 -1.07
N ALA A 445 -28.84 16.56 -1.30
CA ALA A 445 -28.08 15.63 -0.48
C ALA A 445 -27.77 16.23 0.90
N GLU A 446 -28.19 15.54 1.96
CA GLU A 446 -28.06 16.02 3.35
C GLU A 446 -26.67 15.75 3.96
N ASP A 447 -25.99 14.71 3.50
CA ASP A 447 -24.69 14.28 4.03
C ASP A 447 -23.71 13.88 2.92
N GLY A 448 -22.47 13.59 3.34
CA GLY A 448 -21.39 13.20 2.43
C GLY A 448 -21.64 11.86 1.72
N ASP A 449 -22.38 10.93 2.33
CA ASP A 449 -22.69 9.62 1.74
C ASP A 449 -23.68 9.78 0.58
N ALA A 450 -24.82 10.43 0.83
CA ALA A 450 -25.82 10.74 -0.19
C ALA A 450 -25.22 11.54 -1.34
N TYR A 451 -24.39 12.54 -1.03
CA TYR A 451 -23.71 13.36 -2.03
C TYR A 451 -22.80 12.53 -2.94
N VAL A 452 -21.95 11.68 -2.37
CA VAL A 452 -20.99 10.89 -3.15
C VAL A 452 -21.67 9.76 -3.93
N ARG A 453 -22.72 9.11 -3.38
CA ARG A 453 -23.52 8.11 -4.12
C ARG A 453 -24.15 8.72 -5.36
N GLU A 454 -24.77 9.89 -5.23
CA GLU A 454 -25.40 10.55 -6.38
C GLU A 454 -24.34 11.04 -7.39
N LEU A 455 -23.16 11.51 -6.93
CA LEU A 455 -22.05 11.84 -7.81
C LEU A 455 -21.59 10.63 -8.62
N CYS A 456 -21.52 9.44 -7.99
CA CYS A 456 -21.20 8.20 -8.70
C CYS A 456 -22.18 7.97 -9.84
N GLU A 457 -23.49 8.05 -9.60
CA GLU A 457 -24.52 7.89 -10.64
C GLU A 457 -24.31 8.88 -11.79
N VAL A 458 -24.05 10.15 -11.46
CA VAL A 458 -23.81 11.22 -12.45
C VAL A 458 -22.61 10.88 -13.33
N VAL A 459 -21.47 10.53 -12.72
CA VAL A 459 -20.22 10.26 -13.45
C VAL A 459 -20.37 9.01 -14.33
N HIS A 460 -21.03 7.95 -13.85
CA HIS A 460 -21.29 6.74 -14.65
C HIS A 460 -22.18 7.02 -15.87
N ALA A 461 -23.13 7.94 -15.76
CA ALA A 461 -23.97 8.39 -16.87
C ALA A 461 -23.20 9.23 -17.92
N LEU A 462 -22.09 9.86 -17.53
CA LEU A 462 -21.26 10.68 -18.42
C LEU A 462 -20.30 9.82 -19.24
N ARG A 463 -20.73 9.38 -20.44
CA ARG A 463 -19.94 8.49 -21.32
C ARG A 463 -18.81 9.17 -22.12
N SER A 464 -18.72 10.50 -22.17
CA SER A 464 -17.69 11.25 -22.93
C SER A 464 -17.46 12.66 -22.37
N PRO A 465 -16.29 13.30 -22.59
CA PRO A 465 -16.09 14.70 -22.28
C PRO A 465 -17.16 15.53 -23.01
N CYS A 466 -17.98 16.22 -22.24
CA CYS A 466 -19.07 17.04 -22.75
C CYS A 466 -19.32 18.22 -21.82
N LEU A 467 -20.23 19.11 -22.19
CA LEU A 467 -20.63 20.29 -21.44
C LEU A 467 -21.12 19.89 -20.05
N ARG A 468 -21.86 18.78 -19.95
CA ARG A 468 -22.29 18.23 -18.67
C ARG A 468 -21.12 17.83 -17.78
N PHE A 469 -20.05 17.27 -18.38
CA PHE A 469 -18.83 16.97 -17.66
C PHE A 469 -18.10 18.24 -17.21
N ARG A 470 -18.01 19.28 -18.06
CA ARG A 470 -17.45 20.58 -17.68
C ARG A 470 -18.22 21.18 -16.51
N ILE A 471 -19.55 21.27 -16.63
CA ILE A 471 -20.42 21.76 -15.57
C ILE A 471 -20.22 20.95 -14.28
N LEU A 472 -20.18 19.62 -14.35
CA LEU A 472 -19.96 18.79 -13.17
C LEU A 472 -18.61 19.10 -12.52
N ARG A 473 -17.55 19.18 -13.32
CA ARG A 473 -16.19 19.46 -12.86
C ARG A 473 -16.10 20.83 -12.19
N ASP A 474 -16.73 21.85 -12.79
CA ASP A 474 -16.80 23.20 -12.23
C ASP A 474 -17.62 23.20 -10.92
N VAL A 475 -18.75 22.48 -10.90
CA VAL A 475 -19.61 22.29 -9.71
C VAL A 475 -18.80 21.73 -8.54
N VAL A 476 -18.01 20.67 -8.76
CA VAL A 476 -17.20 20.04 -7.72
C VAL A 476 -15.90 20.80 -7.40
N GLY A 477 -15.67 21.98 -7.99
CA GLY A 477 -14.53 22.84 -7.71
C GLY A 477 -13.21 22.38 -8.31
N LEU A 478 -13.28 21.61 -9.39
CA LEU A 478 -12.11 21.13 -10.13
C LEU A 478 -11.94 21.95 -11.42
N ASP A 479 -10.70 22.11 -11.87
CA ASP A 479 -10.36 22.88 -13.08
C ASP A 479 -9.97 22.01 -14.27
N ASP A 480 -9.49 22.64 -15.35
CA ASP A 480 -9.18 21.96 -16.62
C ASP A 480 -8.12 20.86 -16.56
N ARG A 481 -7.33 20.79 -15.47
CA ARG A 481 -6.33 19.73 -15.27
C ARG A 481 -6.96 18.38 -14.98
N PHE A 482 -8.19 18.37 -14.45
CA PHE A 482 -8.88 17.16 -14.07
C PHE A 482 -9.62 16.58 -15.28
N SER A 483 -8.96 15.63 -15.95
CA SER A 483 -9.57 14.88 -17.04
C SER A 483 -10.79 14.10 -16.57
N ARG A 484 -11.66 13.68 -17.50
CA ARG A 484 -12.84 12.85 -17.15
C ARG A 484 -12.48 11.59 -16.37
N ASN A 485 -11.36 10.98 -16.70
CA ASN A 485 -10.91 9.76 -16.04
C ASN A 485 -10.47 10.04 -14.62
N VAL A 486 -9.74 11.14 -14.41
CA VAL A 486 -9.34 11.60 -13.09
C VAL A 486 -10.56 11.96 -12.25
N VAL A 487 -11.54 12.70 -12.78
CA VAL A 487 -12.79 13.02 -12.05
C VAL A 487 -13.58 11.75 -11.69
N HIS A 488 -13.64 10.76 -12.58
CA HIS A 488 -14.27 9.49 -12.26
C HIS A 488 -13.56 8.78 -11.12
N ALA A 489 -12.22 8.70 -11.17
CA ALA A 489 -11.42 8.11 -10.12
C ALA A 489 -11.51 8.88 -8.79
N ILE A 490 -11.62 10.22 -8.83
CA ILE A 490 -11.89 11.09 -7.67
C ILE A 490 -13.20 10.67 -6.99
N VAL A 491 -14.27 10.55 -7.78
CA VAL A 491 -15.59 10.20 -7.26
C VAL A 491 -15.60 8.77 -6.71
N CYS A 492 -14.97 7.80 -7.39
CA CYS A 492 -14.81 6.44 -6.87
C CYS A 492 -14.01 6.41 -5.57
N PHE A 493 -12.90 7.17 -5.49
CA PHE A 493 -12.10 7.22 -4.28
C PHE A 493 -12.86 7.86 -3.12
N ALA A 494 -13.59 8.95 -3.35
CA ALA A 494 -14.48 9.52 -2.36
C ALA A 494 -15.59 8.54 -1.92
N PHE A 495 -16.13 7.76 -2.86
CA PHE A 495 -17.15 6.74 -2.55
C PHE A 495 -16.58 5.68 -1.60
N ASP A 496 -15.37 5.21 -1.86
CA ASP A 496 -14.67 4.26 -0.98
C ASP A 496 -14.35 4.82 0.41
N ILE A 497 -14.36 6.15 0.60
CA ILE A 497 -14.19 6.80 1.91
C ILE A 497 -15.50 6.79 2.71
N PHE A 498 -16.64 7.11 2.09
CA PHE A 498 -17.92 7.30 2.78
C PHE A 498 -18.83 6.07 2.78
N VAL A 499 -18.69 5.20 1.80
CA VAL A 499 -19.47 3.96 1.69
C VAL A 499 -18.60 2.81 2.18
N PRO A 500 -18.64 2.48 3.49
CA PRO A 500 -17.88 1.35 4.01
C PRO A 500 -18.33 0.09 3.26
N ARG A 501 -17.44 -0.46 2.44
CA ARG A 501 -17.62 -1.83 1.94
C ARG A 501 -17.65 -2.78 3.13
N ALA A 502 -18.32 -3.92 2.98
CA ALA A 502 -18.10 -5.07 3.86
C ALA A 502 -16.58 -5.28 3.93
N ARG A 503 -15.98 -4.91 5.06
CA ARG A 503 -14.54 -4.79 5.17
C ARG A 503 -13.96 -6.15 4.88
N SER A 504 -13.01 -6.21 3.95
CA SER A 504 -12.28 -7.44 3.67
C SER A 504 -11.70 -7.96 4.98
N ALA A 505 -11.60 -9.28 5.14
CA ALA A 505 -11.00 -9.89 6.32
C ALA A 505 -9.58 -9.38 6.62
N PHE A 506 -8.91 -8.78 5.62
CA PHE A 506 -7.70 -7.99 5.76
C PHE A 506 -8.12 -6.51 5.89
N GLU A 507 -8.37 -6.04 7.12
CA GLU A 507 -8.47 -4.60 7.43
C GLU A 507 -7.10 -3.89 7.34
N VAL A 508 -6.20 -4.39 6.49
CA VAL A 508 -4.88 -3.82 6.30
C VAL A 508 -5.04 -2.45 5.64
N ASP A 509 -4.22 -1.49 6.06
CA ASP A 509 -4.16 -0.14 5.48
C ASP A 509 -4.14 -0.22 3.94
N GLU A 510 -4.95 0.60 3.28
CA GLU A 510 -5.10 0.54 1.82
C GLU A 510 -3.76 0.73 1.11
N ALA A 511 -2.86 1.52 1.71
CA ALA A 511 -1.51 1.72 1.21
C ALA A 511 -0.77 0.40 0.95
N THR A 512 -0.80 -0.50 1.93
CA THR A 512 -0.21 -1.84 1.80
C THR A 512 -0.96 -2.69 0.79
N ARG A 513 -2.30 -2.64 0.78
CA ARG A 513 -3.11 -3.42 -0.17
C ARG A 513 -2.79 -3.04 -1.63
N LEU A 514 -2.75 -1.75 -1.94
CA LEU A 514 -2.50 -1.25 -3.30
C LEU A 514 -1.09 -1.61 -3.77
N GLU A 515 -0.11 -1.52 -2.89
CA GLU A 515 1.27 -1.86 -3.25
C GLU A 515 1.47 -3.36 -3.47
N VAL A 516 0.72 -4.20 -2.75
CA VAL A 516 0.74 -5.65 -2.98
C VAL A 516 0.05 -5.97 -4.30
N GLU A 517 -1.11 -5.38 -4.58
CA GLU A 517 -1.81 -5.56 -5.86
C GLU A 517 -0.93 -5.14 -7.06
N GLU A 518 -0.19 -4.04 -6.93
CA GLU A 518 0.72 -3.56 -7.97
C GLU A 518 1.98 -4.44 -8.09
N SER A 519 2.56 -4.86 -6.96
CA SER A 519 3.69 -5.80 -6.95
C SER A 519 3.30 -7.11 -7.63
N GLU A 520 2.13 -7.67 -7.29
CA GLU A 520 1.61 -8.87 -7.95
C GLU A 520 1.45 -8.68 -9.46
N ARG A 521 1.03 -7.50 -9.93
CA ARG A 521 0.95 -7.21 -11.37
C ARG A 521 2.32 -7.19 -12.04
N ILE A 522 3.32 -6.58 -11.40
CA ILE A 522 4.68 -6.48 -11.93
C ILE A 522 5.34 -7.87 -11.99
N PHE A 523 5.13 -8.70 -10.96
CA PHE A 523 5.75 -10.02 -10.84
C PHE A 523 4.96 -11.15 -11.54
N ARG A 524 3.63 -11.01 -11.73
CA ARG A 524 2.85 -11.87 -12.62
C ARG A 524 3.14 -11.50 -14.08
N ARG A 525 4.34 -11.84 -14.58
CA ARG A 525 4.49 -12.16 -16.00
C ARG A 525 3.46 -13.26 -16.34
N PRO A 526 2.83 -13.24 -17.53
CA PRO A 526 1.88 -14.25 -17.95
C PRO A 526 2.62 -15.59 -18.15
N SER A 527 2.84 -16.29 -17.04
CA SER A 527 3.21 -17.68 -17.03
C SER A 527 1.92 -18.42 -17.40
N ARG A 528 1.96 -19.13 -18.53
CA ARG A 528 0.86 -19.88 -19.14
C ARG A 528 -0.15 -20.40 -18.12
N GLU A 529 -1.43 -20.11 -18.39
CA GLU A 529 -2.61 -20.78 -17.85
C GLU A 529 -2.36 -22.28 -17.71
N ILE A 530 -2.06 -22.73 -16.50
CA ILE A 530 -2.15 -24.13 -16.11
C ILE A 530 -2.94 -24.11 -14.80
N LEU A 531 -4.12 -24.73 -14.86
CA LEU A 531 -5.14 -24.93 -13.81
C LEU A 531 -6.18 -23.81 -13.71
N GLY A 532 -7.29 -24.03 -14.42
CA GLY A 532 -8.52 -23.26 -14.37
C GLY A 532 -9.22 -23.33 -13.01
N VAL A 533 -8.65 -22.65 -12.03
CA VAL A 533 -9.36 -22.25 -10.82
C VAL A 533 -9.82 -20.82 -11.07
N GLU A 534 -11.11 -20.66 -11.37
CA GLU A 534 -11.75 -19.35 -11.35
C GLU A 534 -11.71 -18.83 -9.92
N THR A 535 -10.76 -17.94 -9.62
CA THR A 535 -10.86 -17.12 -8.41
C THR A 535 -12.09 -16.22 -8.57
N PRO A 536 -12.91 -16.05 -7.52
CA PRO A 536 -14.03 -15.12 -7.58
C PRO A 536 -13.47 -13.75 -7.98
N GLU A 537 -14.03 -13.13 -9.01
CA GLU A 537 -13.67 -11.79 -9.44
C GLU A 537 -13.94 -10.81 -8.29
N LEU A 538 -12.94 -10.63 -7.42
CA LEU A 538 -12.86 -9.44 -6.60
C LEU A 538 -12.89 -8.28 -7.58
N PHE A 539 -13.82 -7.36 -7.36
CA PHE A 539 -13.78 -6.03 -7.97
C PHE A 539 -12.44 -5.39 -7.57
N THR A 540 -11.42 -5.65 -8.39
CA THR A 540 -10.18 -4.88 -8.41
C THR A 540 -10.66 -3.47 -8.64
N ALA A 541 -10.45 -2.60 -7.64
CA ALA A 541 -10.68 -1.18 -7.84
C ALA A 541 -9.70 -0.78 -8.94
N ASP A 542 -10.20 -0.78 -10.16
CA ASP A 542 -9.53 -0.28 -11.34
C ASP A 542 -9.97 1.17 -11.47
N PRO A 543 -9.38 2.09 -10.69
CA PRO A 543 -9.94 3.42 -10.49
C PRO A 543 -9.88 4.22 -11.79
N LEU A 544 -8.94 3.85 -12.67
CA LEU A 544 -8.72 4.42 -13.99
C LEU A 544 -9.47 3.68 -15.10
N GLY A 545 -10.20 2.60 -14.82
CA GLY A 545 -10.91 1.82 -15.83
C GLY A 545 -9.97 1.18 -16.88
N LEU A 546 -8.73 0.88 -16.52
CA LEU A 546 -7.73 0.15 -17.33
C LEU A 546 -8.23 -1.21 -17.82
N GLN A 547 -8.86 -2.03 -16.99
CA GLN A 547 -9.46 -3.32 -17.35
C GLN A 547 -10.52 -3.14 -18.45
N PRO A 548 -11.60 -2.34 -18.27
CA PRO A 548 -12.56 -2.05 -19.33
C PRO A 548 -11.95 -1.39 -20.58
N ARG A 549 -10.83 -0.67 -20.48
CA ARG A 549 -10.11 -0.08 -21.62
C ARG A 549 -9.31 -1.13 -22.38
N LEU A 550 -8.60 -2.02 -21.69
CA LEU A 550 -7.87 -3.12 -22.28
C LEU A 550 -8.82 -4.08 -22.99
N SER A 551 -9.96 -4.41 -22.38
CA SER A 551 -11.00 -5.22 -23.03
C SER A 551 -11.56 -4.53 -24.29
N ARG A 552 -11.77 -3.20 -24.26
CA ARG A 552 -12.22 -2.43 -25.44
C ARG A 552 -11.14 -2.31 -26.51
N ALA A 553 -9.87 -2.18 -26.13
CA ALA A 553 -8.73 -2.14 -27.05
C ALA A 553 -8.55 -3.51 -27.75
N GLN A 554 -8.63 -4.60 -26.99
CA GLN A 554 -8.66 -5.96 -27.53
C GLN A 554 -9.87 -6.18 -28.44
N TYR A 555 -11.06 -5.71 -28.08
CA TYR A 555 -12.24 -5.82 -28.95
C TYR A 555 -12.05 -5.05 -30.27
N ARG A 556 -11.43 -3.86 -30.24
CA ARG A 556 -11.11 -3.08 -31.46
C ARG A 556 -10.06 -3.79 -32.33
N GLN A 557 -9.00 -4.35 -31.73
CA GLN A 557 -8.00 -5.15 -32.45
C GLN A 557 -8.62 -6.42 -33.07
N ASN A 558 -9.52 -7.08 -32.35
CA ASN A 558 -10.20 -8.28 -32.84
C ASN A 558 -11.19 -7.95 -33.97
N ARG A 559 -11.78 -6.75 -33.96
CA ARG A 559 -12.64 -6.27 -35.04
C ARG A 559 -11.85 -5.87 -36.28
N SER A 560 -10.67 -5.25 -36.13
CA SER A 560 -9.78 -4.91 -37.26
C SER A 560 -9.05 -6.12 -37.86
N ARG A 561 -9.04 -7.27 -37.17
CA ARG A 561 -8.56 -8.54 -37.74
C ARG A 561 -9.64 -9.34 -38.47
N LYS A 562 -10.92 -9.00 -38.26
CA LYS A 562 -12.07 -9.66 -38.89
C LYS A 562 -12.68 -8.87 -40.06
N ALA A 563 -12.30 -7.60 -40.21
CA ALA A 563 -12.52 -6.80 -41.40
C ALA A 563 -11.25 -6.83 -42.23
#